data_AF-H9X0B1-F1
#
_entry.id   AF-H9X0B1-F1
#
_cell.length_a   1.000
_cell.length_b   1.000
_cell.length_c   1.000
_cell.angle_alpha   90.00
_cell.angle_beta   90.00
_cell.angle_gamma   90.00
#
_symmetry.space_group_name_H-M   'P 1'
#
loop_
_entity.id
_entity.type
_entity.pdbx_description
1 polymer ?
#
loop_
_entity_poly.entity_id
_entity_poly.type
_entity_poly.pdbx_seq_one_letter_code
_entity_poly.pdbx_strand_id
1 'polypeptide(L)' 'DVLKVREVAKEAVARARRGDGPTLVECETYRFRGHSLADPDELRDPAEKAHYAARDPIVSLKKYLIENNLATETD' A
#
# COMPACT_ATOMS: atom_id res chain seq x y z
N ASP A 1 -1.04 -4.08 2.37
CA ASP A 1 -1.43 -5.11 1.37
C ASP A 1 -2.41 -4.48 0.38
N VAL A 2 -2.11 -4.53 -0.92
CA VAL A 2 -2.94 -3.93 -1.97
C VAL A 2 -4.29 -4.62 -2.12
N LEU A 3 -4.33 -5.96 -2.02
CA LEU A 3 -5.56 -6.73 -2.17
C LEU A 3 -6.51 -6.47 -1.00
N LYS A 4 -5.97 -6.38 0.22
CA LYS A 4 -6.79 -6.06 1.40
C LYS A 4 -7.35 -4.65 1.36
N VAL A 5 -6.54 -3.66 0.96
CA VAL A 5 -7.03 -2.28 0.77
C VAL A 5 -8.14 -2.25 -0.28
N ARG A 6 -8.01 -2.97 -1.40
CA ARG A 6 -9.05 -3.06 -2.43
C ARG A 6 -10.34 -3.69 -1.90
N GLU A 7 -10.25 -4.75 -1.11
CA GLU A 7 -11.39 -5.42 -0.50
C GLU A 7 -12.17 -4.46 0.43
N VAL A 8 -11.48 -3.84 1.38
CA VAL A 8 -12.08 -2.91 2.35
C VAL A 8 -12.66 -1.68 1.64
N ALA A 9 -11.94 -1.13 0.66
CA ALA A 9 -12.43 -0.01 -0.13
C ALA A 9 -13.71 -0.35 -0.90
N LYS A 10 -13.80 -1.55 -1.49
CA LYS A 10 -15.01 -2.01 -2.18
C LYS A 10 -16.22 -2.06 -1.24
N GLU A 11 -16.04 -2.58 -0.03
CA GLU A 11 -17.09 -2.63 0.98
C GLU A 11 -17.53 -1.22 1.41
N ALA A 12 -16.58 -0.35 1.75
CA ALA A 12 -16.85 1.03 2.14
C ALA A 12 -17.60 1.80 1.04
N VAL A 13 -17.20 1.63 -0.22
CA VAL A 13 -17.88 2.23 -1.38
C VAL A 13 -19.28 1.66 -1.57
N ALA A 14 -19.46 0.34 -1.43
CA ALA A 14 -20.77 -0.28 -1.55
C ALA A 14 -21.73 0.22 -0.45
N ARG A 15 -21.25 0.35 0.79
CA ARG A 15 -22.01 0.92 1.91
C ARG A 15 -22.45 2.36 1.63
N ALA A 16 -21.52 3.21 1.20
CA ALA A 16 -21.83 4.59 0.86
C ALA A 16 -22.88 4.69 -0.27
N ARG A 17 -22.76 3.86 -1.31
CA ARG A 17 -23.69 3.84 -2.46
C ARG A 17 -25.10 3.39 -2.10
N ARG A 18 -25.27 2.53 -1.10
CA ARG A 18 -26.61 2.13 -0.61
C ARG A 18 -27.26 3.17 0.30
N GLY A 19 -26.54 4.25 0.66
CA GLY A 19 -27.04 5.26 1.58
C GLY A 19 -26.84 4.92 3.06
N ASP A 20 -26.06 3.88 3.36
CA ASP A 20 -25.87 3.39 4.74
C ASP A 20 -24.87 4.26 5.55
N GLY A 21 -24.35 5.35 4.96
CA GLY A 21 -23.44 6.31 5.58
C GLY A 21 -21.95 6.18 5.20
N PRO A 22 -21.10 7.10 5.67
CA PRO A 22 -19.67 7.14 5.34
C PRO A 22 -18.84 6.18 6.20
N THR A 23 -17.71 5.71 5.65
CA THR A 23 -16.72 4.88 6.36
C THR A 23 -15.34 5.55 6.29
N LEU A 24 -14.62 5.59 7.41
CA LEU A 24 -13.20 5.96 7.45
C LEU A 24 -12.35 4.69 7.30
N VAL A 25 -11.35 4.72 6.40
CA VAL A 25 -10.39 3.63 6.23
C VAL A 25 -9.00 4.16 6.52
N GLU A 26 -8.40 3.70 7.61
CA GLU A 26 -7.00 3.99 7.93
C GLU A 26 -6.09 3.03 7.16
N CYS A 27 -5.27 3.59 6.27
CA CYS A 27 -4.28 2.82 5.53
C CYS A 27 -2.90 2.99 6.17
N GLU A 28 -2.54 2.08 7.07
CA GLU A 28 -1.19 2.03 7.64
C GLU A 28 -0.16 1.74 6.54
N THR A 29 0.76 2.67 6.34
CA THR A 29 1.77 2.62 5.28
C THR A 29 3.03 3.38 5.69
N TYR A 30 4.05 3.32 4.83
CA TYR A 30 5.36 3.89 5.11
C TYR A 30 5.85 4.87 4.03
N ARG A 31 6.38 6.02 4.47
CA ARG A 31 6.95 7.04 3.59
C ARG A 31 8.45 6.80 3.39
N PHE A 32 8.84 6.10 2.33
CA PHE A 32 10.24 5.70 2.09
C PHE A 32 11.23 6.85 1.84
N ARG A 33 10.76 7.98 1.33
CA ARG A 33 11.59 9.17 1.02
C ARG A 33 11.36 10.26 2.06
N GLY A 34 12.08 11.39 1.93
CA GLY A 34 11.84 12.61 2.69
C GLY A 34 10.41 13.15 2.52
N HIS A 35 10.05 14.15 3.33
CA HIS A 35 8.75 14.83 3.27
C HIS A 35 8.53 15.50 1.93
N SER A 36 9.62 16.03 1.37
CA SER A 36 9.68 16.67 0.07
C SER A 36 11.01 16.31 -0.61
N LEU A 37 11.23 16.81 -1.83
CA LEU A 37 12.51 16.65 -2.54
C LEU A 37 13.67 17.38 -1.85
N ALA A 38 13.39 18.37 -1.00
CA ALA A 38 14.39 19.13 -0.27
C ALA A 38 14.73 18.52 1.11
N ASP A 39 13.96 17.53 1.55
CA ASP A 39 14.19 16.85 2.83
C ASP A 39 15.20 15.70 2.63
N PRO A 40 16.39 15.77 3.26
CA PRO A 40 17.41 14.75 3.11
C PRO A 40 17.11 13.46 3.89
N ASP A 41 16.01 13.42 4.68
CA ASP A 41 15.56 12.24 5.44
C ASP A 41 16.56 11.76 6.52
N GLU A 42 17.36 12.68 7.06
CA GLU A 42 18.49 12.39 7.98
C GLU A 42 18.03 11.97 9.39
N LEU A 43 16.84 12.36 9.81
CA LEU A 43 16.36 12.11 11.18
C LEU A 43 15.76 10.71 11.38
N ARG A 44 15.69 9.90 10.32
CA ARG A 44 14.98 8.62 10.35
C ARG A 44 15.94 7.46 10.52
N ASP A 45 15.55 6.51 11.37
CA ASP A 45 16.32 5.28 11.59
C ASP A 45 16.41 4.43 10.31
N PRO A 46 17.62 4.13 9.81
CA PRO A 46 17.82 3.22 8.68
C PRO A 46 17.20 1.83 8.91
N ALA A 47 17.18 1.33 10.15
CA ALA A 47 16.61 0.03 10.48
C ALA A 47 15.08 0.01 10.31
N GLU A 48 14.40 1.10 10.69
CA GLU A 48 12.98 1.28 10.44
C GLU A 48 12.69 1.27 8.93
N LYS A 49 13.48 2.00 8.13
CA LYS A 49 13.34 2.00 6.66
C LYS A 49 13.52 0.61 6.06
N ALA A 50 14.54 -0.13 6.50
CA ALA A 50 14.79 -1.49 6.02
C ALA A 50 13.64 -2.45 6.38
N HIS A 51 13.09 -2.32 7.59
CA HIS A 51 11.96 -3.11 8.06
C HIS A 51 10.72 -2.95 7.17
N TYR A 52 10.37 -1.71 6.80
CA TYR A 52 9.24 -1.45 5.91
C TYR A 52 9.55 -1.75 4.44
N ALA A 53 10.82 -1.60 4.00
CA ALA A 53 11.21 -1.92 2.63
C ALA A 53 11.07 -3.41 2.33
N ALA A 54 11.35 -4.28 3.31
CA ALA A 54 11.09 -5.72 3.21
C ALA A 54 9.60 -6.08 3.05
N ARG A 55 8.69 -5.11 3.26
CA ARG A 55 7.24 -5.24 3.18
C ARG A 55 6.64 -4.35 2.11
N ASP A 56 7.42 -3.98 1.11
CA ASP A 56 6.95 -3.14 0.00
C ASP A 56 5.70 -3.79 -0.65
N PRO A 57 4.54 -3.09 -0.66
CA PRO A 57 3.31 -3.63 -1.22
C PRO A 57 3.39 -3.81 -2.74
N ILE A 58 4.25 -3.08 -3.45
CA ILE A 58 4.46 -3.22 -4.90
C ILE A 58 5.16 -4.54 -5.19
N VAL A 59 6.24 -4.84 -4.45
CA VAL A 59 6.98 -6.10 -4.59
C VAL A 59 6.07 -7.30 -4.28
N SER A 60 5.30 -7.19 -3.20
CA SER A 60 4.35 -8.24 -2.78
C SER A 60 3.24 -8.45 -3.82
N LEU A 61 2.70 -7.38 -4.39
CA LEU A 61 1.69 -7.46 -5.44
C LEU A 61 2.26 -8.06 -6.73
N LYS A 62 3.46 -7.63 -7.15
CA LYS A 62 4.13 -8.19 -8.33
C LYS A 62 4.26 -9.71 -8.21
N LYS A 63 4.76 -10.18 -7.07
CA LYS A 63 4.89 -11.61 -6.78
C LYS A 63 3.53 -12.32 -6.89
N TYR A 64 2.50 -11.77 -6.26
CA TYR A 64 1.14 -12.31 -6.36
C TYR A 64 0.65 -12.41 -7.81
N LEU A 65 0.85 -11.37 -8.63
CA LEU A 65 0.40 -11.35 -10.02
C LEU A 65 1.08 -12.44 -10.85
N ILE A 66 2.40 -12.60 -10.71
CA ILE A 66 3.17 -13.64 -11.43
C ILE A 66 2.76 -15.04 -10.95
N GLU A 67 2.68 -15.27 -9.65
CA GLU A 67 2.30 -16.58 -9.07
C GLU A 67 0.89 -17.02 -9.48
N ASN A 68 0.00 -16.06 -9.78
CA ASN A 68 -1.37 -16.33 -10.23
C ASN A 68 -1.56 -16.22 -11.75
N ASN A 69 -0.46 -16.11 -12.54
CA ASN A 69 -0.50 -15.97 -14.00
C ASN A 69 -1.37 -14.79 -14.49
N LEU A 70 -1.38 -13.70 -13.72
CA LEU A 70 -2.11 -12.47 -14.04
C LEU A 70 -1.24 -11.45 -14.77
N ALA A 71 0.08 -11.60 -14.69
CA ALA A 71 1.10 -10.82 -15.38
C ALA A 71 2.38 -11.65 -15.51
N THR A 72 3.32 -11.17 -16.31
CA THR A 72 4.66 -11.71 -16.50
C THR A 72 5.73 -10.77 -15.93
N GLU A 73 6.98 -11.22 -15.85
CA GLU A 73 8.09 -10.40 -15.36
C GLU A 73 8.39 -9.18 -16.25
N THR A 74 7.98 -9.23 -17.52
CA THR A 74 8.20 -8.18 -18.52
C THR A 74 7.04 -7.20 -18.65
N ASP A 75 5.90 -7.47 -18.02
CA ASP A 75 4.77 -6.53 -17.91
C ASP A 75 5.06 -5.46 -16.85
#